data_AF-I4LPI1-F1
#
_entry.id   AF-I4LPI1-F1
#
_cell.length_a   1.000
_cell.length_b   1.000
_cell.length_c   1.000
_cell.angle_alpha   90.00
_cell.angle_beta   90.00
_cell.angle_gamma   90.00
#
_symmetry.space_group_name_H-M   'P 1'
#
loop_
_entity.id
_entity.type
_entity.pdbx_description
1 polymer ?
#
loop_
_entity_poly.entity_id
_entity_poly.type
_entity_poly.pdbx_seq_one_letter_code
_entity_poly.pdbx_strand_id
1 'polypeptide(L)'
;MIGVMSATEHDNATTCLQMVTAIARRCDGWWAIEVPEIPGLFTQVRRLDQVAAMVKDAAATLNVKVNGVKVTPKLSEQDELMLQHMLDAKSAAIKTQEEASMLMRETVRLLRNKGLTVRDVAELMGVTPQRISSLKA
;
A
#
# COMPACT_ATOMS: atom_id res chain seq x y z
N MET A 1 -55.59 -12.24 33.42
CA MET A 1 -55.44 -13.08 32.21
C MET A 1 -56.09 -12.30 31.09
N ILE A 2 -55.42 -11.86 30.03
CA ILE A 2 -54.48 -12.59 29.17
C ILE A 2 -53.37 -11.59 28.77
N GLY A 3 -52.13 -11.89 29.14
CA GLY A 3 -50.96 -11.19 28.62
C GLY A 3 -50.30 -12.08 27.57
N VAL A 4 -50.04 -11.52 26.40
CA VAL A 4 -48.91 -11.89 25.53
C VAL A 4 -48.67 -10.76 24.52
N MET A 5 -47.85 -9.80 24.93
CA MET A 5 -46.92 -9.13 24.02
C MET A 5 -45.67 -10.01 24.03
N SER A 6 -45.30 -10.57 22.88
CA SER A 6 -43.93 -10.99 22.61
C SER A 6 -43.62 -10.64 21.15
N ALA A 7 -43.13 -9.42 20.96
CA ALA A 7 -42.23 -9.13 19.87
C ALA A 7 -40.89 -9.79 20.23
N THR A 8 -40.55 -10.88 19.56
CA THR A 8 -39.16 -11.33 19.49
C THR A 8 -38.52 -10.63 18.30
N GLU A 9 -38.02 -9.42 18.55
CA GLU A 9 -36.90 -8.86 17.78
C GLU A 9 -35.75 -9.85 17.89
N HIS A 10 -35.43 -10.53 16.80
CA HIS A 10 -34.15 -11.22 16.67
C HIS A 10 -33.08 -10.16 16.53
N ASP A 11 -32.42 -9.89 17.67
CA ASP A 11 -31.20 -9.12 17.77
C ASP A 11 -30.12 -9.80 16.90
N ASN A 12 -30.07 -9.39 15.63
CA ASN A 12 -29.18 -9.93 14.62
C ASN A 12 -27.81 -9.28 14.81
N ALA A 13 -27.06 -9.78 15.78
CA ALA A 13 -25.72 -9.30 16.10
C ALA A 13 -24.84 -9.32 14.83
N THR A 14 -24.70 -8.17 14.20
CA THR A 14 -23.87 -7.99 13.00
C THR A 14 -22.42 -8.22 13.42
N THR A 15 -21.82 -9.32 12.96
CA THR A 15 -20.44 -9.64 13.29
C THR A 15 -19.54 -8.58 12.62
N CYS A 16 -18.76 -7.86 13.42
CA CYS A 16 -17.88 -6.80 12.92
C CYS A 16 -16.42 -7.26 12.95
N LEU A 17 -15.79 -7.36 11.78
CA LEU A 17 -14.37 -7.67 11.62
C LEU A 17 -13.59 -6.40 11.24
N GLN A 18 -12.51 -6.12 11.98
CA GLN A 18 -11.70 -4.93 11.74
C GLN A 18 -10.84 -5.05 10.48
N MET A 19 -10.24 -6.21 10.25
CA MET A 19 -9.40 -6.49 9.10
C MET A 19 -9.61 -7.94 8.68
N VAL A 20 -9.73 -8.19 7.38
CA VAL A 20 -9.77 -9.53 6.79
C VAL A 20 -8.77 -9.65 5.65
N THR A 21 -8.37 -10.88 5.34
CA THR A 21 -7.41 -11.19 4.29
C THR A 21 -8.13 -11.76 3.08
N ALA A 22 -8.13 -11.01 1.98
CA ALA A 22 -8.66 -11.46 0.71
C ALA A 22 -7.56 -12.15 -0.10
N ILE A 23 -7.64 -13.47 -0.25
CA ILE A 23 -6.74 -14.26 -1.09
C ILE A 23 -7.23 -14.17 -2.53
N ALA A 24 -6.40 -13.62 -3.42
CA ALA A 24 -6.76 -13.41 -4.82
C ALA A 24 -5.98 -14.37 -5.73
N ARG A 25 -6.69 -15.20 -6.49
CA ARG A 25 -6.10 -16.13 -7.48
C ARG A 25 -6.50 -15.71 -8.90
N ARG A 26 -5.54 -15.70 -9.83
CA ARG A 26 -5.83 -15.33 -11.22
C ARG A 26 -6.43 -16.52 -11.97
N CYS A 27 -7.60 -16.32 -12.59
CA CYS A 27 -8.31 -17.33 -13.38
C CYS A 27 -8.93 -16.65 -14.61
N ASP A 28 -8.53 -17.05 -15.83
CA ASP A 28 -9.16 -16.66 -17.11
C ASP A 28 -9.54 -15.17 -17.25
N GLY A 29 -8.59 -14.29 -16.93
CA GLY A 29 -8.79 -12.84 -17.04
C GLY A 29 -9.49 -12.18 -15.84
N TRP A 30 -9.88 -12.95 -14.82
CA TRP A 30 -10.47 -12.51 -13.57
C TRP A 30 -9.59 -12.86 -12.36
N TRP A 31 -9.87 -12.22 -11.24
CA TRP A 31 -9.36 -12.60 -9.92
C TRP A 31 -10.49 -13.25 -9.13
N ALA A 32 -10.33 -14.52 -8.78
CA ALA A 32 -11.17 -15.21 -7.82
C ALA A 32 -10.70 -14.83 -6.41
N ILE A 33 -11.64 -14.43 -5.56
CA ILE A 33 -11.39 -13.90 -4.23
C ILE A 33 -12.04 -14.81 -3.20
N GLU A 34 -11.25 -15.16 -2.18
CA GLU A 34 -11.66 -15.93 -1.02
C GLU A 34 -11.26 -15.15 0.24
N VAL A 35 -12.14 -15.12 1.24
CA VAL A 35 -11.86 -14.52 2.55
C VAL A 35 -12.03 -15.59 3.62
N PRO A 36 -10.95 -16.27 4.05
CA PRO A 36 -11.04 -17.38 5.00
C PRO A 36 -11.71 -17.01 6.34
N GLU A 37 -11.60 -15.75 6.75
CA GLU A 37 -12.22 -15.22 7.98
C GLU A 37 -13.75 -15.13 7.89
N ILE A 38 -14.33 -15.22 6.69
CA ILE A 38 -15.78 -15.15 6.47
C ILE A 38 -16.21 -16.39 5.66
N PRO A 39 -16.60 -17.48 6.34
CA PRO A 39 -17.03 -18.71 5.68
C PRO A 39 -18.14 -18.46 4.66
N GLY A 40 -17.97 -18.97 3.44
CA GLY A 40 -18.92 -18.79 2.34
C GLY A 40 -18.76 -17.50 1.54
N LEU A 41 -17.83 -16.61 1.90
CA LEU A 41 -17.53 -15.42 1.09
C LEU A 41 -16.57 -15.78 -0.04
N PHE A 42 -17.14 -15.93 -1.23
CA PHE A 42 -16.43 -16.03 -2.49
C PHE A 42 -16.94 -14.94 -3.44
N THR A 43 -16.03 -14.25 -4.10
CA THR A 43 -16.39 -13.23 -5.09
C THR A 43 -15.32 -13.17 -6.19
N GLN A 44 -15.53 -12.34 -7.20
CA GLN A 44 -14.59 -12.15 -8.29
C GLN A 44 -14.54 -10.71 -8.77
N VAL A 45 -13.37 -10.27 -9.22
CA VAL A 45 -13.16 -8.93 -9.76
C VAL A 45 -12.24 -8.96 -10.97
N ARG A 46 -12.29 -7.93 -11.82
CA ARG A 46 -11.34 -7.84 -12.96
C ARG A 46 -9.98 -7.31 -12.54
N ARG A 47 -9.93 -6.51 -11.47
CA ARG A 47 -8.73 -5.81 -11.03
C ARG A 47 -8.58 -5.89 -9.52
N LEU A 48 -7.34 -5.98 -9.03
CA LEU A 48 -7.03 -6.14 -7.61
C LEU A 48 -7.48 -4.95 -6.75
N ASP A 49 -7.56 -3.74 -7.31
CA ASP A 49 -8.03 -2.53 -6.62
C ASP A 49 -9.53 -2.60 -6.28
N GLN A 50 -10.30 -3.42 -6.98
CA GLN A 50 -11.73 -3.62 -6.74
C GLN A 50 -12.02 -4.58 -5.57
N VAL A 51 -11.03 -5.37 -5.14
CA VAL A 51 -11.21 -6.45 -4.16
C VAL A 51 -11.77 -5.91 -2.84
N ALA A 52 -11.21 -4.82 -2.33
CA ALA A 52 -11.58 -4.30 -1.02
C ALA A 52 -13.05 -3.85 -0.96
N ALA A 53 -13.56 -3.20 -2.01
CA ALA A 53 -14.96 -2.80 -2.10
C ALA A 53 -15.85 -4.04 -2.23
N MET A 54 -15.53 -4.93 -3.16
CA MET A 54 -16.33 -6.13 -3.45
C MET A 54 -16.42 -7.08 -2.24
N VAL A 55 -15.35 -7.23 -1.47
CA VAL A 55 -15.34 -8.04 -0.23
C VAL A 55 -16.26 -7.44 0.83
N LYS A 56 -16.29 -6.11 0.98
CA LYS A 56 -17.18 -5.45 1.95
C LYS A 56 -18.64 -5.63 1.57
N ASP A 57 -18.97 -5.49 0.29
CA ASP A 57 -20.33 -5.66 -0.22
C ASP A 57 -20.81 -7.12 -0.06
N ALA A 58 -19.96 -8.09 -0.40
CA ALA A 58 -20.24 -9.50 -0.21
C ALA A 58 -20.39 -9.88 1.27
N ALA A 59 -19.53 -9.35 2.15
CA ALA A 59 -19.61 -9.58 3.59
C ALA A 59 -20.92 -9.02 4.19
N ALA A 60 -21.35 -7.84 3.75
CA ALA A 60 -22.61 -7.24 4.20
C ALA A 60 -23.83 -8.11 3.87
N THR A 61 -23.81 -8.80 2.72
CA THR A 61 -24.85 -9.77 2.33
C THR A 61 -24.90 -10.99 3.27
N LEU A 62 -23.79 -11.27 3.95
CA LEU A 62 -23.67 -12.33 4.97
C LEU A 62 -23.85 -11.80 6.40
N ASN A 63 -24.37 -10.58 6.58
CA ASN A 63 -24.49 -9.89 7.87
C ASN A 63 -23.15 -9.73 8.63
N VAL A 64 -22.04 -9.64 7.88
CA VAL A 64 -20.70 -9.37 8.42
C VAL A 64 -20.24 -7.99 7.97
N LYS A 65 -19.88 -7.13 8.91
CA LYS A 65 -19.28 -5.82 8.62
C LYS A 65 -17.76 -5.92 8.61
N VAL A 66 -17.12 -5.44 7.54
CA VAL A 66 -15.66 -5.44 7.38
C VAL A 66 -15.13 -4.01 7.24
N ASN A 67 -14.22 -3.60 8.13
CA ASN A 67 -13.64 -2.26 8.08
C ASN A 67 -12.44 -2.16 7.13
N GLY A 68 -11.55 -3.14 7.16
CA GLY A 68 -10.33 -3.21 6.35
C GLY A 68 -10.21 -4.54 5.60
N VAL A 69 -9.62 -4.47 4.41
CA VAL A 69 -9.34 -5.65 3.58
C VAL A 69 -7.88 -5.61 3.15
N LYS A 70 -7.10 -6.62 3.53
CA LYS A 70 -5.75 -6.85 3.03
C LYS A 70 -5.83 -7.79 1.85
N VAL A 71 -5.42 -7.33 0.67
CA VAL A 71 -5.41 -8.15 -0.55
C VAL A 71 -4.08 -8.89 -0.65
N THR A 72 -4.14 -10.21 -0.79
CA THR A 72 -2.98 -11.09 -0.96
C THR A 72 -3.12 -11.88 -2.27
N PRO A 73 -2.55 -11.38 -3.37
CA PRO A 73 -2.48 -12.14 -4.62
C PRO A 73 -1.62 -13.39 -4.43
N LYS A 74 -2.10 -14.53 -4.92
CA LYS A 74 -1.32 -15.76 -5.07
C LYS A 74 -0.72 -15.77 -6.46
N LEU A 75 0.60 -15.61 -6.53
CA LEU A 75 1.35 -15.64 -7.78
C LEU A 75 2.14 -16.96 -7.85
N SER A 76 2.80 -17.22 -8.98
CA SER A 76 3.75 -18.33 -9.06
C SER A 76 4.99 -18.01 -8.22
N GLU A 77 5.71 -19.02 -7.72
CA GLU A 77 6.95 -18.80 -6.95
C GLU A 77 7.96 -17.93 -7.70
N GLN A 78 8.08 -18.12 -9.02
CA GLN A 78 8.95 -17.32 -9.87
C GLN A 78 8.51 -15.84 -9.94
N ASP A 79 7.22 -15.58 -10.06
CA ASP A 79 6.69 -14.21 -10.10
C ASP A 79 6.80 -13.52 -8.74
N GLU A 80 6.56 -14.26 -7.64
CA GLU A 80 6.76 -13.75 -6.28
C GLU A 80 8.22 -13.34 -6.05
N LEU A 81 9.16 -14.20 -6.47
CA LEU A 81 10.60 -13.91 -6.37
C LEU A 81 11.00 -12.68 -7.20
N MET A 82 10.51 -12.58 -8.45
CA MET A 82 10.81 -11.44 -9.31
C MET A 82 10.23 -10.14 -8.76
N LEU A 83 8.99 -10.17 -8.26
CA LEU A 83 8.36 -9.03 -7.61
C LEU A 83 9.15 -8.59 -6.37
N GLN A 84 9.57 -9.55 -5.54
CA GLN A 84 10.37 -9.28 -4.34
C GLN A 84 11.71 -8.62 -4.72
N HIS A 85 12.45 -9.17 -5.69
CA HIS A 85 13.68 -8.56 -6.18
C HIS A 85 13.48 -7.13 -6.68
N MET A 86 12.39 -6.87 -7.41
CA MET A 86 12.05 -5.52 -7.88
C MET A 86 11.76 -4.57 -6.71
N LEU A 87 11.02 -5.03 -5.69
CA LEU A 87 10.72 -4.22 -4.50
C LEU A 87 11.98 -3.92 -3.70
N ASP A 88 12.88 -4.88 -3.55
CA ASP A 88 14.15 -4.73 -2.86
C ASP A 88 15.08 -3.76 -3.60
N ALA A 89 15.21 -3.91 -4.93
CA ALA A 89 15.98 -2.99 -5.76
C ALA A 89 15.43 -1.56 -5.69
N LYS A 90 14.09 -1.40 -5.70
CA LYS A 90 13.45 -0.10 -5.52
C LYS A 90 13.75 0.50 -4.15
N SER A 91 13.66 -0.30 -3.08
CA SER A 91 13.96 0.15 -1.71
C SER A 91 15.41 0.60 -1.57
N ALA A 92 16.35 -0.19 -2.11
CA ALA A 92 17.77 0.16 -2.14
C ALA A 92 18.03 1.47 -2.91
N ALA A 93 17.43 1.62 -4.09
CA ALA A 93 17.57 2.84 -4.90
C ALA A 93 17.05 4.08 -4.17
N ILE A 94 15.91 3.98 -3.46
CA ILE A 94 15.37 5.08 -2.65
C ILE A 94 16.36 5.49 -1.56
N LYS A 95 16.89 4.51 -0.79
CA LYS A 95 17.87 4.79 0.28
C LYS A 95 19.12 5.48 -0.25
N THR A 96 19.70 4.94 -1.33
CA THR A 96 20.88 5.56 -1.96
C THR A 96 20.57 6.96 -2.48
N GLN A 97 19.39 7.20 -3.04
CA GLN A 97 18.97 8.52 -3.51
C GLN A 97 18.79 9.52 -2.36
N GLU A 98 18.26 9.08 -1.22
CA GLU A 98 18.12 9.88 0.00
C GLU A 98 19.48 10.27 0.58
N GLU A 99 20.38 9.30 0.72
CA GLU A 99 21.77 9.50 1.18
C GLU A 99 22.51 10.47 0.25
N ALA A 100 22.46 10.26 -1.06
CA ALA A 100 23.06 11.16 -2.04
C ALA A 100 22.50 12.58 -1.93
N SER A 101 21.19 12.73 -1.73
CA SER A 101 20.55 14.04 -1.57
C SER A 101 20.99 14.76 -0.30
N MET A 102 21.16 14.02 0.80
CA MET A 102 21.67 14.54 2.07
C MET A 102 23.13 15.01 1.93
N LEU A 103 24.01 14.14 1.41
CA LEU A 103 25.42 14.45 1.18
C LEU A 103 25.59 15.64 0.23
N MET A 104 24.74 15.75 -0.80
CA MET A 104 24.76 16.88 -1.72
C MET A 104 24.52 18.20 -0.98
N ARG A 105 23.48 18.28 -0.14
CA ARG A 105 23.17 19.48 0.65
C ARG A 105 24.29 19.81 1.64
N GLU A 106 24.81 18.80 2.33
CA GLU A 106 25.90 18.98 3.28
C GLU A 106 27.19 19.48 2.61
N THR A 107 27.54 18.91 1.46
CA THR A 107 28.72 19.32 0.67
C THR A 107 28.58 20.76 0.20
N VAL A 108 27.40 21.14 -0.34
CA VAL A 108 27.12 22.53 -0.72
C VAL A 108 27.29 23.46 0.47
N ARG A 109 26.69 23.14 1.62
CA ARG A 109 26.80 23.95 2.84
C ARG A 109 28.26 24.11 3.28
N LEU A 110 29.01 23.01 3.34
CA LEU A 110 30.42 23.01 3.73
C LEU A 110 31.27 23.89 2.82
N LEU A 111 31.15 23.73 1.50
CA LEU A 111 31.96 24.49 0.54
C LEU A 111 31.57 25.97 0.50
N ARG A 112 30.28 26.28 0.62
CA ARG A 112 29.80 27.66 0.71
C ARG A 112 30.30 28.36 1.97
N ASN A 113 30.36 27.67 3.11
CA ASN A 113 30.90 28.21 4.36
C ASN A 113 32.41 28.47 4.28
N LYS A 114 33.13 27.80 3.40
CA LYS A 114 34.54 28.07 3.08
C LYS A 114 34.73 29.25 2.11
N GLY A 115 33.66 29.92 1.70
CA GLY A 115 33.71 31.12 0.84
C GLY A 115 33.65 30.84 -0.66
N LEU A 116 33.51 29.58 -1.11
CA LEU A 116 33.47 29.27 -2.54
C LEU A 116 32.22 29.84 -3.21
N THR A 117 32.36 30.32 -4.45
CA THR A 117 31.22 30.86 -5.20
C THR A 117 30.25 29.75 -5.61
N VAL A 118 29.01 30.09 -5.97
CA VAL A 118 28.02 29.09 -6.41
C VAL A 118 28.50 28.38 -7.68
N ARG A 119 29.22 29.11 -8.54
CA ARG A 119 29.77 28.60 -9.79
C ARG A 119 30.89 27.59 -9.53
N ASP A 120 31.79 27.88 -8.59
CA ASP A 120 32.87 26.95 -8.24
C ASP A 120 32.33 25.66 -7.61
N VAL A 121 31.35 25.79 -6.71
CA VAL A 121 30.71 24.62 -6.09
C VAL A 121 29.96 23.78 -7.14
N ALA A 122 29.30 24.42 -8.10
CA ALA A 122 28.62 23.73 -9.19
C ALA A 122 29.61 22.93 -10.07
N GLU A 123 30.74 23.54 -10.43
CA GLU A 123 31.82 22.89 -11.19
C GLU A 123 32.40 21.69 -10.44
N LEU A 124 32.74 21.85 -9.15
CA LEU A 124 33.28 20.77 -8.31
C LEU A 124 32.32 19.59 -8.15
N MET A 125 31.02 19.86 -8.12
CA MET A 125 29.99 18.84 -7.93
C MET A 125 29.45 18.28 -9.26
N GLY A 126 29.92 18.76 -10.41
CA GLY A 126 29.46 18.32 -11.73
C GLY A 126 27.98 18.59 -11.99
N VAL A 127 27.43 19.69 -11.43
CA VAL A 127 26.01 20.06 -11.59
C VAL A 127 25.87 21.50 -12.04
N THR A 128 24.66 21.89 -12.44
CA THR A 128 24.40 23.27 -12.86
C THR A 128 24.37 24.24 -11.67
N PRO A 129 24.78 25.51 -11.84
CA PRO A 129 24.68 26.52 -10.79
C PRO A 129 23.26 26.75 -10.25
N GLN A 130 22.24 26.56 -11.10
CA GLN A 130 20.82 26.60 -10.71
C GLN A 130 20.50 25.48 -9.71
N ARG A 131 21.05 24.27 -9.92
CA ARG A 131 20.85 23.15 -9.01
C ARG A 131 21.41 23.47 -7.62
N ILE A 132 22.61 24.06 -7.54
CA ILE A 132 23.18 24.51 -6.27
C ILE A 132 22.32 25.58 -5.60
N SER A 133 21.79 26.53 -6.36
CA SER A 133 20.92 27.59 -5.83
C SER A 133 19.61 27.05 -5.25
N SER A 134 19.05 25.99 -5.84
CA SER A 134 17.83 25.33 -5.34
C SER A 134 18.01 24.56 -4.02
N LEU A 135 19.26 24.30 -3.61
CA LEU A 135 19.60 23.54 -2.40
C LEU A 135 19.85 24.44 -1.17
N LYS A 136 19.61 25.75 -1.29
CA LYS A 136 19.85 26.76 -0.25
C LYS A 136 18.65 27.01 0.69
N ALA A 137 17.82 26.01 0.96
CA ALA A 137 16.82 26.08 2.02
C ALA A 137 17.39 25.54 3.33
#